data_AF-A0A1H3LRS1-F1
#
_entry.id   AF-A0A1H3LRS1-F1
#
_cell.length_a   1.000
_cell.length_b   1.000
_cell.length_c   1.000
_cell.angle_alpha   90.00
_cell.angle_beta   90.00
_cell.angle_gamma   90.00
#
_symmetry.space_group_name_H-M   'P 1'
#
loop_
_entity.id
_entity.type
_entity.pdbx_description
1 polymer ?
#
loop_
_entity_poly.entity_id
_entity_poly.type
_entity_poly.pdbx_seq_one_letter_code
_entity_poly.pdbx_strand_id
1 'polypeptide(L)'
;MAASSFIVIPEHRVDFAFGVVPFFTLKREESLGTWVATLLHISCALASVGNALVFRQRRVGWHRNWWLLAGVLTVTSLDEVAALHEHFNGVRSVGDLSGPLYYAWMIPIVAIGLVFLVVQARFLRSLGRTGRNLVFTGIVFVSAAAGLEMVESAVVVVGESKSAIYDALTIVEELTETASVMAALVILLPHLVRVLGEPTISIAPHAARHDGERTAPTA
;
A
#
# COMPACT_ATOMS: atom_id res chain seq x y z
N MET A 1 -0.38 59.43 27.32
CA MET A 1 -1.24 58.24 27.49
C MET A 1 -1.79 57.88 26.12
N ALA A 2 -1.09 57.00 25.40
CA ALA A 2 -1.56 56.47 24.12
C ALA A 2 -1.96 55.01 24.37
N ALA A 3 -3.25 54.72 24.27
CA ALA A 3 -3.75 53.36 24.32
C ALA A 3 -3.45 52.70 22.98
N SER A 4 -2.48 51.79 22.97
CA SER A 4 -2.20 50.91 21.85
C SER A 4 -3.35 49.91 21.74
N SER A 5 -4.31 50.19 20.87
CA SER A 5 -5.33 49.22 20.48
C SER A 5 -4.64 48.11 19.70
N PHE A 6 -4.31 47.00 20.38
CA PHE A 6 -3.97 45.76 19.71
C PHE A 6 -5.19 45.34 18.91
N ILE A 7 -5.03 45.30 17.58
CA ILE A 7 -5.94 44.53 16.73
C ILE A 7 -5.75 43.08 17.16
N VAL A 8 -6.69 42.60 17.98
CA VAL A 8 -6.90 41.18 18.20
C VAL A 8 -7.39 40.66 16.85
N ILE A 9 -6.48 40.12 16.05
CA ILE A 9 -6.85 39.33 14.87
C ILE A 9 -7.64 38.15 15.44
N PRO A 10 -8.94 38.03 15.17
CA PRO A 10 -9.69 36.88 15.65
C PRO A 10 -9.02 35.64 15.07
N GLU A 11 -8.89 34.58 15.87
CA GLU A 11 -8.55 33.23 15.39
C GLU A 11 -9.66 32.78 14.43
N HIS A 12 -9.63 33.30 13.21
CA HIS A 12 -10.48 32.87 12.14
C HIS A 12 -9.98 31.49 11.75
N ARG A 13 -10.67 30.48 12.28
CA ARG A 13 -10.83 29.19 11.61
C ARG A 13 -10.98 29.51 10.13
N VAL A 14 -10.05 29.01 9.33
CA VAL A 14 -10.15 29.15 7.88
C VAL A 14 -11.18 28.11 7.41
N ASP A 15 -12.43 28.26 7.88
CA ASP A 15 -13.63 27.63 7.34
C ASP A 15 -14.03 28.38 6.04
N PHE A 16 -13.04 28.65 5.18
CA PHE A 16 -13.29 29.31 3.91
C PHE A 16 -13.84 28.28 2.92
N ALA A 17 -15.07 28.54 2.46
CA ALA A 17 -15.82 27.78 1.45
C ALA A 17 -16.56 26.52 1.93
N PHE A 18 -17.71 26.74 2.60
CA PHE A 18 -18.90 25.88 2.53
C PHE A 18 -18.69 24.35 2.76
N GLY A 19 -17.73 23.94 3.59
CA GLY A 19 -17.45 22.51 3.81
C GLY A 19 -16.77 21.79 2.64
N VAL A 20 -16.32 22.52 1.61
CA VAL A 20 -15.59 21.98 0.45
C VAL A 20 -14.10 21.84 0.75
N VAL A 21 -13.50 22.80 1.47
CA VAL A 21 -12.07 22.73 1.85
C VAL A 21 -11.73 21.51 2.73
N PRO A 22 -12.55 21.11 3.72
CA PRO A 22 -12.36 19.86 4.45
C PRO A 22 -12.37 18.58 3.59
N PHE A 23 -13.05 18.62 2.44
CA PHE A 23 -13.11 17.50 1.50
C PHE A 23 -11.85 17.40 0.63
N PHE A 24 -11.07 18.48 0.52
CA PHE A 24 -9.79 18.53 -0.20
C PHE A 24 -8.57 18.63 0.73
N THR A 25 -8.76 18.79 2.05
CA THR A 25 -7.67 18.68 3.02
C THR A 25 -7.28 17.22 3.14
N LEU A 26 -6.05 16.91 2.73
CA LEU A 26 -5.44 15.58 2.84
C LEU A 26 -5.48 15.05 4.28
N LYS A 27 -5.42 15.95 5.27
CA LYS A 27 -5.39 15.67 6.71
C LYS A 27 -6.70 15.11 7.34
N ARG A 28 -7.76 14.85 6.58
CA ARG A 28 -8.96 14.19 7.12
C ARG A 28 -9.22 12.89 6.37
N GLU A 29 -9.48 11.84 7.13
CA GLU A 29 -9.91 10.51 6.66
C GLU A 29 -11.20 10.54 5.82
N GLU A 30 -11.96 11.64 5.88
CA GLU A 30 -13.16 11.86 5.06
C GLU A 30 -12.89 12.81 3.87
N SER A 31 -11.71 12.70 3.24
CA SER A 31 -11.31 13.55 2.11
C SER A 31 -11.37 12.83 0.75
N LEU A 32 -11.41 13.60 -0.33
CA LEU A 32 -11.20 13.11 -1.70
C LEU A 32 -9.86 12.40 -1.86
N GLY A 33 -8.83 12.85 -1.14
CA GLY A 33 -7.51 12.19 -1.12
C GLY A 33 -7.63 10.76 -0.65
N THR A 34 -8.29 10.56 0.49
CA THR A 34 -8.57 9.25 1.08
C THR A 34 -9.36 8.35 0.14
N TRP A 35 -10.40 8.85 -0.53
CA TRP A 35 -11.14 8.08 -1.53
C TRP A 35 -10.28 7.66 -2.73
N VAL A 36 -9.43 8.57 -3.23
CA VAL A 36 -8.50 8.27 -4.33
C VAL A 36 -7.48 7.20 -3.90
N ALA A 37 -6.84 7.36 -2.74
CA ALA A 37 -5.89 6.41 -2.19
C ALA A 37 -6.54 5.03 -1.97
N THR A 38 -7.75 5.00 -1.39
CA THR A 38 -8.55 3.78 -1.19
C THR A 38 -8.82 3.06 -2.50
N LEU A 39 -9.29 3.77 -3.53
CA LEU A 39 -9.59 3.18 -4.84
C LEU A 39 -8.31 2.69 -5.54
N LEU A 40 -7.18 3.37 -5.37
CA LEU A 40 -5.89 2.91 -5.88
C LEU A 40 -5.44 1.62 -5.21
N HIS A 41 -5.55 1.52 -3.87
CA HIS A 41 -5.24 0.30 -3.14
C HIS A 41 -6.14 -0.86 -3.53
N ILE A 42 -7.46 -0.65 -3.63
CA ILE A 42 -8.41 -1.65 -4.13
C ILE A 42 -8.05 -2.08 -5.55
N SER A 43 -7.70 -1.15 -6.44
CA SER A 43 -7.31 -1.47 -7.81
C SER A 43 -6.05 -2.34 -7.85
N CYS A 44 -5.06 -2.05 -7.00
CA CYS A 44 -3.86 -2.88 -6.85
C CYS A 44 -4.22 -4.28 -6.29
N ALA A 45 -5.13 -4.34 -5.32
CA ALA A 45 -5.59 -5.60 -4.74
C ALA A 45 -6.29 -6.47 -5.80
N LEU A 46 -7.19 -5.88 -6.59
CA LEU A 46 -7.89 -6.58 -7.69
C LEU A 46 -6.91 -7.05 -8.78
N ALA A 47 -5.93 -6.23 -9.16
CA ALA A 47 -4.88 -6.64 -10.09
C ALA A 47 -4.07 -7.82 -9.53
N SER A 48 -3.78 -7.82 -8.23
CA SER A 48 -3.08 -8.92 -7.54
C SER A 48 -3.94 -10.19 -7.47
N VAL A 49 -5.25 -10.07 -7.23
CA VAL A 49 -6.21 -11.18 -7.32
C VAL A 49 -6.24 -11.76 -8.73
N GLY A 50 -6.30 -10.92 -9.77
CA GLY A 50 -6.23 -11.35 -11.16
C GLY A 50 -4.98 -12.19 -11.44
N ASN A 51 -3.81 -11.72 -10.99
CA ASN A 51 -2.57 -12.48 -11.10
C ASN A 51 -2.63 -13.81 -10.33
N ALA A 52 -3.18 -13.81 -9.11
CA ALA A 52 -3.35 -15.01 -8.30
C ALA A 52 -4.21 -16.06 -9.02
N LEU A 53 -5.32 -15.63 -9.64
CA LEU A 53 -6.23 -16.49 -10.37
C LEU A 53 -5.57 -17.09 -11.62
N VAL A 54 -4.85 -16.29 -12.40
CA VAL A 54 -4.13 -16.75 -13.60
C VAL A 54 -3.06 -17.79 -13.22
N PHE A 55 -2.23 -17.50 -12.22
CA PHE A 55 -1.18 -18.43 -11.77
C PHE A 55 -1.77 -19.72 -11.21
N ARG A 56 -2.89 -19.64 -10.48
CA ARG A 56 -3.62 -20.82 -9.98
C ARG A 56 -4.17 -21.68 -11.12
N GLN A 57 -4.83 -21.06 -12.11
CA GLN A 57 -5.39 -21.77 -13.27
C GLN A 57 -4.31 -22.48 -14.08
N ARG A 58 -3.15 -21.83 -14.28
CA ARG A 58 -2.00 -22.40 -15.00
C ARG A 58 -1.17 -23.39 -14.19
N ARG A 59 -1.55 -23.65 -12.93
CA ARG A 59 -0.80 -24.49 -11.98
C ARG A 59 0.67 -24.07 -11.82
N VAL A 60 0.93 -22.77 -11.95
CA VAL A 60 2.23 -22.17 -11.68
C VAL A 60 2.33 -21.90 -10.18
N GLY A 61 3.55 -22.01 -9.64
CA GLY A 61 3.84 -21.64 -8.25
C GLY A 61 3.47 -20.18 -7.95
N TRP A 62 3.61 -19.75 -6.70
CA TRP A 62 3.44 -18.35 -6.27
C TRP A 62 2.02 -17.75 -6.29
N HIS A 63 0.97 -18.47 -6.71
CA HIS A 63 -0.41 -17.95 -6.61
C HIS A 63 -0.80 -17.53 -5.18
N ARG A 64 -0.28 -18.21 -4.15
CA ARG A 64 -0.51 -17.85 -2.73
C ARG A 64 0.14 -16.51 -2.36
N ASN A 65 1.30 -16.19 -2.94
CA ASN A 65 2.00 -14.93 -2.71
C ASN A 65 1.28 -13.75 -3.37
N TRP A 66 0.63 -13.98 -4.50
CA TRP A 66 -0.29 -13.00 -5.10
C TRP A 66 -1.54 -12.77 -4.24
N TRP A 67 -2.11 -13.83 -3.66
CA TRP A 67 -3.22 -13.69 -2.68
C TRP A 67 -2.79 -12.94 -1.43
N LEU A 68 -1.60 -13.22 -0.90
CA LEU A 68 -1.06 -12.51 0.25
C LEU A 68 -0.86 -11.02 -0.06
N LEU A 69 -0.31 -10.68 -1.23
CA LEU A 69 -0.16 -9.29 -1.68
C LEU A 69 -1.53 -8.60 -1.81
N ALA A 70 -2.53 -9.28 -2.39
CA ALA A 70 -3.89 -8.76 -2.48
C ALA A 70 -4.48 -8.48 -1.08
N GLY A 71 -4.32 -9.42 -0.14
CA GLY A 71 -4.81 -9.25 1.23
C GLY A 71 -4.18 -8.06 1.95
N VAL A 72 -2.86 -7.87 1.82
CA VAL A 72 -2.18 -6.70 2.41
C VAL A 72 -2.71 -5.40 1.80
N LEU A 73 -2.82 -5.32 0.47
CA LEU A 73 -3.36 -4.13 -0.20
C LEU A 73 -4.82 -3.82 0.19
N THR A 74 -5.63 -4.85 0.44
CA THR A 74 -6.99 -4.67 0.96
C THR A 74 -6.98 -4.13 2.40
N VAL A 75 -6.09 -4.63 3.26
CA VAL A 75 -5.96 -4.11 4.63
C VAL A 75 -5.48 -2.66 4.61
N THR A 76 -4.50 -2.31 3.77
CA THR A 76 -4.06 -0.92 3.60
C THR A 76 -5.18 -0.02 3.09
N SER A 77 -5.99 -0.51 2.14
CA SER A 77 -7.18 0.23 1.70
C SER A 77 -8.21 0.46 2.80
N LEU A 78 -8.34 -0.48 3.75
CA LEU A 78 -9.26 -0.35 4.86
C LEU A 78 -8.73 0.66 5.88
N ASP A 79 -7.42 0.60 6.13
CA ASP A 79 -6.74 1.53 7.02
C ASP A 79 -6.88 2.97 6.53
N GLU A 80 -6.76 3.22 5.23
CA GLU A 80 -6.97 4.53 4.62
C GLU A 80 -8.32 5.17 5.01
N VAL A 81 -9.41 4.40 4.98
CA VAL A 81 -10.76 4.93 5.27
C VAL A 81 -11.07 4.99 6.76
N ALA A 82 -10.49 4.10 7.55
CA ALA A 82 -10.83 3.92 8.96
C ALA A 82 -9.77 4.44 9.93
N ALA A 83 -8.68 4.97 9.40
CA ALA A 83 -7.38 5.21 10.07
C ALA A 83 -7.17 4.31 11.26
N LEU A 84 -7.10 3.00 11.00
CA LEU A 84 -6.92 2.02 12.06
C LEU A 84 -5.59 2.29 12.77
N HIS A 85 -4.58 2.78 12.06
CA HIS A 85 -3.31 3.21 12.62
C HIS A 85 -3.45 4.37 13.61
N GLU A 86 -4.36 5.33 13.37
CA GLU A 86 -4.62 6.42 14.32
C GLU A 86 -5.22 5.93 15.64
N HIS A 87 -6.03 4.88 15.60
CA HIS A 87 -6.61 4.29 16.80
C HIS A 87 -5.54 3.64 17.70
N PHE A 88 -4.40 3.25 17.14
CA PHE A 88 -3.27 2.73 17.90
C PHE A 88 -2.44 3.82 18.58
N ASN A 89 -2.68 5.11 18.29
CA ASN A 89 -2.12 6.23 19.07
C ASN A 89 -2.57 6.20 20.54
N GLY A 90 -3.62 5.46 20.88
CA GLY A 90 -4.05 5.22 22.26
C GLY A 90 -3.13 4.32 23.10
N VAL A 91 -2.16 3.62 22.49
CA VAL A 91 -1.20 2.72 23.17
C VAL A 91 -0.06 3.49 23.89
N ARG A 92 -0.21 4.81 24.04
CA ARG A 92 0.67 5.73 24.78
C ARG A 92 1.02 5.30 26.22
N SER A 93 0.27 4.39 26.84
CA SER A 93 0.32 4.11 28.28
C SER A 93 1.28 3.01 28.74
N VAL A 94 2.00 2.34 27.84
CA VAL A 94 2.84 1.17 28.22
C VAL A 94 4.34 1.51 28.37
N GLY A 95 4.78 2.67 27.92
CA GLY A 95 6.15 3.13 28.13
C GLY A 95 6.24 4.63 27.94
N ASP A 96 7.13 5.28 28.67
CA ASP A 96 7.45 6.72 28.63
C ASP A 96 8.10 7.12 27.28
N LEU A 97 7.43 6.78 26.18
CA LEU A 97 7.92 6.92 24.82
C LEU A 97 7.84 8.39 24.43
N SER A 98 8.99 9.04 24.35
CA SER A 98 9.19 10.43 23.95
C SER A 98 10.08 10.52 22.71
N GLY A 99 10.05 11.65 22.00
CA GLY A 99 10.89 11.87 20.81
C GLY A 99 10.43 11.09 19.55
N PRO A 100 11.33 10.55 18.72
CA PRO A 100 10.99 9.89 17.44
C PRO A 100 10.09 8.66 17.53
N LEU A 101 9.82 8.17 18.75
CA LEU A 101 8.93 7.04 19.04
C LEU A 101 7.54 7.49 19.54
N TYR A 102 7.21 8.78 19.36
CA TYR A 102 5.92 9.36 19.75
C TYR A 102 4.73 8.56 19.19
N TYR A 103 4.90 7.94 18.02
CA TYR A 103 3.95 7.01 17.40
C TYR A 103 4.45 5.56 17.51
N ALA A 104 4.36 5.00 18.71
CA ALA A 104 4.84 3.65 19.03
C ALA A 104 4.23 2.53 18.16
N TRP A 105 3.06 2.77 17.56
CA TRP A 105 2.38 1.83 16.65
C TRP A 105 3.16 1.57 15.36
N MET A 106 4.06 2.48 14.96
CA MET A 106 4.91 2.34 13.77
C MET A 106 5.85 1.14 13.88
N ILE A 107 6.38 0.83 15.07
CA ILE A 107 7.32 -0.29 15.26
C ILE A 107 6.66 -1.62 14.85
N PRO A 108 5.47 -1.99 15.37
CA PRO A 108 4.72 -3.15 14.89
C PRO A 108 4.48 -3.14 13.37
N ILE A 109 4.07 -2.02 12.80
CA ILE A 109 3.74 -1.93 11.36
C ILE A 109 4.98 -2.13 10.49
N VAL A 110 6.09 -1.46 10.80
CA VAL A 110 7.37 -1.63 10.11
C VAL A 110 7.87 -3.07 10.26
N ALA A 111 7.76 -3.67 11.45
CA ALA A 111 8.14 -5.07 11.66
C ALA A 111 7.30 -6.04 10.82
N ILE A 112 5.97 -5.84 10.76
CA ILE A 112 5.07 -6.62 9.91
C ILE A 112 5.46 -6.45 8.43
N GLY A 113 5.76 -5.22 8.00
CA GLY A 113 6.23 -4.94 6.64
C GLY A 113 7.54 -5.66 6.29
N LEU A 114 8.50 -5.69 7.22
CA LEU A 114 9.75 -6.43 7.04
C LEU A 114 9.51 -7.94 6.94
N VAL A 115 8.68 -8.50 7.81
CA VAL A 115 8.30 -9.93 7.75
C VAL A 115 7.62 -10.24 6.42
N PHE A 116 6.70 -9.40 5.98
CA PHE A 116 6.05 -9.52 4.67
C PHE A 116 7.08 -9.53 3.54
N LEU A 117 8.04 -8.59 3.54
CA LEU A 117 9.10 -8.54 2.54
C LEU A 117 9.94 -9.82 2.54
N VAL A 118 10.31 -10.34 3.71
CA VAL A 118 11.08 -11.60 3.82
C VAL A 118 10.29 -12.78 3.25
N VAL A 119 9.01 -12.92 3.63
CA VAL A 119 8.12 -13.98 3.13
C VAL A 119 7.96 -13.88 1.60
N GLN A 120 7.86 -12.67 1.08
CA GLN A 120 7.66 -12.39 -0.35
C GLN A 120 8.97 -12.33 -1.14
N ALA A 121 10.14 -12.34 -0.51
CA ALA A 121 11.41 -12.02 -1.18
C ALA A 121 11.74 -12.97 -2.35
N ARG A 122 11.49 -14.28 -2.18
CA ARG A 122 11.69 -15.27 -3.23
C ARG A 122 10.70 -15.08 -4.39
N PHE A 123 9.44 -14.82 -4.06
CA PHE A 123 8.39 -14.52 -5.02
C PHE A 123 8.73 -13.26 -5.84
N LEU A 124 9.03 -12.14 -5.17
CA LEU A 124 9.35 -10.88 -5.83
C LEU A 124 10.59 -11.01 -6.72
N ARG A 125 11.64 -11.72 -6.26
CA ARG A 125 12.81 -12.00 -7.12
C ARG A 125 12.45 -12.80 -8.37
N SER A 126 11.51 -13.74 -8.27
CA SER A 126 11.06 -14.56 -9.42
C SER A 126 10.36 -13.75 -10.52
N LEU A 127 9.79 -12.58 -10.17
CA LEU A 127 9.10 -11.69 -11.12
C LEU A 127 10.07 -10.79 -11.92
N GLY A 128 11.38 -10.88 -11.68
CA GLY A 128 12.38 -10.09 -12.40
C GLY A 128 12.18 -8.58 -12.26
N ARG A 129 11.98 -7.87 -13.38
CA ARG A 129 11.81 -6.41 -13.38
C ARG A 129 10.56 -5.97 -12.62
N THR A 130 9.44 -6.68 -12.77
CA THR A 130 8.19 -6.37 -12.06
C THR A 130 8.41 -6.42 -10.56
N GLY A 131 9.03 -7.49 -10.06
CA GLY A 131 9.30 -7.62 -8.63
C GLY A 131 10.26 -6.58 -8.07
N ARG A 132 11.33 -6.22 -8.81
CA ARG A 132 12.23 -5.12 -8.39
C ARG A 132 11.50 -3.79 -8.30
N ASN A 133 10.63 -3.49 -9.27
CA ASN A 133 9.86 -2.27 -9.27
C ASN A 133 8.85 -2.24 -8.10
N LEU A 134 8.18 -3.37 -7.81
CA LEU A 134 7.29 -3.47 -6.65
C LEU A 134 8.01 -3.29 -5.31
N VAL A 135 9.22 -3.86 -5.19
CA VAL A 135 10.07 -3.64 -3.99
C VAL A 135 10.42 -2.16 -3.87
N PHE A 136 10.82 -1.52 -4.96
CA PHE A 136 11.14 -0.10 -4.96
C PHE A 136 9.94 0.77 -4.55
N THR A 137 8.78 0.61 -5.19
CA THR A 137 7.58 1.37 -4.84
C THR A 137 7.12 1.10 -3.40
N GLY A 138 7.26 -0.15 -2.93
CA GLY A 138 6.96 -0.50 -1.53
C GLY A 138 7.90 0.16 -0.53
N ILE A 139 9.20 0.26 -0.82
CA ILE A 139 10.16 0.97 0.02
C ILE A 139 9.83 2.47 0.07
N VAL A 140 9.53 3.08 -1.08
CA VAL A 140 9.15 4.51 -1.14
C VAL A 140 7.86 4.77 -0.35
N PHE A 141 6.84 3.92 -0.51
CA PHE A 141 5.59 3.99 0.24
C PHE A 141 5.82 3.91 1.75
N VAL A 142 6.51 2.87 2.24
CA VAL A 142 6.76 2.70 3.68
C VAL A 142 7.65 3.81 4.25
N SER A 143 8.57 4.35 3.44
CA SER A 143 9.43 5.46 3.88
C SER A 143 8.65 6.78 3.98
N ALA A 144 7.62 6.98 3.16
CA ALA A 144 6.70 8.10 3.34
C ALA A 144 5.86 7.88 4.60
N ALA A 145 5.09 6.79 4.65
CA ALA A 145 4.19 6.46 5.76
C ALA A 145 4.86 6.46 7.12
N ALA A 146 5.93 5.68 7.32
CA ALA A 146 6.58 5.64 8.62
C ALA A 146 7.60 6.77 8.79
N GLY A 147 8.32 7.13 7.73
CA GLY A 147 9.48 8.02 7.84
C GLY A 147 9.10 9.49 7.93
N LEU A 148 8.15 9.96 7.13
CA LEU A 148 7.72 11.35 7.17
C LEU A 148 6.85 11.63 8.40
N GLU A 149 5.97 10.70 8.80
CA GLU A 149 5.24 10.83 10.06
C GLU A 149 6.18 10.92 11.28
N MET A 150 7.31 10.19 11.28
CA MET A 150 8.34 10.34 12.33
C MET A 150 8.94 11.75 12.34
N VAL A 151 9.21 12.34 11.17
CA VAL A 151 9.72 13.72 11.06
C VAL A 151 8.65 14.72 11.52
N GLU A 152 7.40 14.53 11.12
CA GLU A 152 6.27 15.34 11.58
C GLU A 152 6.12 15.30 13.10
N SER A 153 6.24 14.12 13.70
CA SER A 153 6.16 13.94 15.16
C SER A 153 7.22 14.76 15.90
N ALA A 154 8.43 14.88 15.33
CA ALA A 154 9.48 15.70 15.91
C ALA A 154 9.15 17.21 15.83
N VAL A 155 8.50 17.67 14.76
CA VAL A 155 8.04 19.06 14.62
C VAL A 155 6.92 19.37 15.63
N VAL A 156 6.00 18.42 15.84
CA VAL A 156 4.92 18.55 16.84
C VAL A 156 5.48 18.69 18.26
N VAL A 157 6.50 17.91 18.63
CA VAL A 157 7.12 17.93 19.97
C VAL A 157 7.74 19.29 20.31
N VAL A 158 8.21 20.05 19.32
CA VAL A 158 8.78 21.41 19.51
C VAL A 158 7.69 22.50 19.63
N GLY A 159 6.41 22.12 19.58
CA GLY A 159 5.26 23.02 19.73
C GLY A 159 4.77 23.64 18.42
N GLU A 160 5.25 23.14 17.27
CA GLU A 160 4.97 23.67 15.94
C GLU A 160 3.90 22.89 15.17
N SER A 161 2.95 22.25 15.87
CA SER A 161 1.88 21.43 15.27
C SER A 161 0.86 22.22 14.42
N LYS A 162 1.00 23.56 14.35
CA LYS A 162 0.22 24.48 13.50
C LYS A 162 1.15 25.35 12.65
N SER A 163 2.29 24.79 12.22
CA SER A 163 3.28 25.49 11.39
C SER A 163 3.12 25.16 9.91
N ALA A 164 3.54 26.07 9.04
CA ALA A 164 3.60 25.82 7.60
C ALA A 164 4.56 24.67 7.23
N ILE A 165 5.54 24.39 8.09
CA ILE A 165 6.48 23.28 7.93
C ILE A 165 5.76 21.95 8.13
N TYR A 166 4.94 21.85 9.18
CA TYR A 166 4.11 20.67 9.42
C TYR A 166 3.19 20.40 8.22
N ASP A 167 2.44 21.41 7.77
CA ASP A 167 1.52 21.23 6.64
C ASP A 167 2.25 20.85 5.33
N ALA A 168 3.45 21.38 5.10
CA ALA A 168 4.26 21.03 3.94
C ALA A 168 4.77 19.57 3.99
N LEU A 169 5.15 19.09 5.18
CA LEU A 169 5.55 17.69 5.37
C LEU A 169 4.38 16.75 5.08
N THR A 170 3.19 17.06 5.57
CA THR A 170 1.99 16.24 5.35
C THR A 170 1.63 16.19 3.87
N ILE A 171 1.72 17.30 3.15
CA ILE A 171 1.50 17.31 1.70
C ILE A 171 2.51 16.40 0.98
N VAL A 172 3.79 16.44 1.38
CA VAL A 172 4.83 15.63 0.76
C VAL A 172 4.61 14.14 1.06
N GLU A 173 4.21 13.80 2.28
CA GLU A 173 3.88 12.45 2.71
C GLU A 173 2.76 11.85 1.86
N GLU A 174 1.59 12.47 1.92
CA GLU A 174 0.37 12.08 1.21
C GLU A 174 0.58 11.94 -0.30
N LEU A 175 1.32 12.90 -0.89
CA LEU A 175 1.65 12.85 -2.31
C LEU A 175 2.59 11.67 -2.64
N THR A 176 3.58 11.42 -1.79
CA THR A 176 4.56 10.36 -2.01
C THR A 176 3.91 8.98 -1.84
N GLU A 177 3.02 8.82 -0.87
CA GLU A 177 2.24 7.61 -0.68
C GLU A 177 1.34 7.34 -1.88
N THR A 178 0.51 8.32 -2.25
CA THR A 178 -0.41 8.20 -3.39
C THR A 178 0.33 7.89 -4.68
N ALA A 179 1.46 8.57 -4.94
CA ALA A 179 2.30 8.32 -6.10
C ALA A 179 2.90 6.90 -6.10
N SER A 180 3.29 6.39 -4.94
CA SER A 180 3.85 5.04 -4.79
C SER A 180 2.81 3.96 -5.09
N VAL A 181 1.57 4.12 -4.61
CA VAL A 181 0.47 3.19 -4.88
C VAL A 181 0.05 3.26 -6.35
N MET A 182 -0.01 4.46 -6.92
CA MET A 182 -0.26 4.64 -8.35
C MET A 182 0.82 3.95 -9.21
N ALA A 183 2.10 4.10 -8.85
CA ALA A 183 3.19 3.40 -9.52
C ALA A 183 3.06 1.88 -9.38
N ALA A 184 2.67 1.37 -8.19
CA ALA A 184 2.39 -0.05 -8.00
C ALA A 184 1.28 -0.55 -8.92
N LEU A 185 0.20 0.21 -9.10
CA LEU A 185 -0.89 -0.13 -10.02
C LEU A 185 -0.39 -0.23 -11.48
N VAL A 186 0.42 0.74 -11.91
CA VAL A 186 1.06 0.77 -13.24
C VAL A 186 2.06 -0.38 -13.43
N ILE A 187 2.53 -1.02 -12.36
CA ILE A 187 3.36 -2.23 -12.43
C ILE A 187 2.50 -3.50 -12.47
N LEU A 188 1.46 -3.58 -11.64
CA LEU A 188 0.60 -4.75 -11.45
C LEU A 188 -0.31 -5.02 -12.66
N LEU A 189 -0.94 -3.98 -13.21
CA LEU A 189 -1.87 -4.12 -14.33
C LEU A 189 -1.19 -4.60 -15.62
N PRO A 190 -0.08 -4.00 -16.09
CA PRO A 190 0.62 -4.51 -17.27
C PRO A 190 1.18 -5.92 -17.06
N HIS A 191 1.61 -6.26 -15.84
CA HIS A 191 2.00 -7.64 -15.53
C HIS A 191 0.81 -8.59 -15.70
N LEU A 192 -0.37 -8.24 -15.18
CA LEU A 192 -1.60 -9.01 -15.34
C LEU A 192 -1.95 -9.20 -16.82
N VAL A 193 -1.97 -8.11 -17.60
CA VAL A 193 -2.28 -8.14 -19.03
C VAL A 193 -1.31 -9.04 -19.78
N ARG A 194 -0.02 -8.96 -19.46
CA ARG A 194 1.02 -9.81 -20.07
C ARG A 194 0.77 -11.29 -19.78
N VAL A 195 0.51 -11.66 -18.53
CA VAL A 195 0.29 -13.07 -18.17
C VAL A 195 -1.04 -13.59 -18.70
N LEU A 196 -2.05 -12.75 -18.92
CA LEU A 196 -3.29 -13.14 -19.60
C LEU A 196 -3.06 -13.44 -21.08
N GLY A 197 -2.21 -12.66 -21.76
CA GLY A 197 -1.94 -12.78 -23.19
C GLY A 197 -1.01 -13.94 -23.58
N GLU A 198 -0.27 -14.53 -22.64
CA GLU A 198 0.58 -15.69 -22.93
C GLU A 198 -0.29 -16.94 -23.16
N PRO A 199 -0.24 -17.59 -24.35
CA PRO A 199 -1.06 -18.78 -24.61
C PRO A 199 -0.68 -19.92 -23.67
N THR A 200 -1.70 -20.57 -23.08
CA THR A 200 -1.50 -21.80 -22.32
C THR A 200 -1.13 -22.89 -23.31
N ILE A 201 0.16 -23.19 -23.49
CA ILE A 201 0.57 -24.38 -24.25
C ILE A 201 0.18 -25.59 -23.40
N SER A 202 -1.04 -26.08 -23.64
CA SER A 202 -1.50 -27.38 -23.19
C SER A 202 -0.75 -28.42 -24.03
N ILE A 203 0.31 -28.99 -23.47
CA ILE A 203 0.85 -30.23 -24.02
C ILE A 203 -0.15 -31.32 -23.66
N ALA A 204 -1.05 -31.63 -24.61
CA ALA A 204 -1.87 -32.82 -24.52
C ALA A 204 -0.94 -34.05 -24.39
N PRO A 205 -1.24 -35.02 -23.53
CA PRO A 205 -0.49 -36.27 -23.52
C PRO A 205 -0.66 -36.90 -24.91
N HIS A 206 0.46 -37.13 -25.59
CA HIS A 206 0.49 -37.91 -26.81
C HIS A 206 -0.01 -39.32 -26.46
N ALA A 207 -1.30 -39.58 -26.70
CA ALA A 207 -1.88 -40.91 -26.62
C ALA A 207 -1.25 -41.74 -27.75
N ALA A 208 -0.11 -42.35 -27.46
CA ALA A 208 0.51 -43.34 -28.33
C ALA A 208 -0.27 -44.66 -28.20
N ARG A 209 -1.21 -44.80 -29.13
CA ARG A 209 -1.49 -45.99 -29.94
C ARG A 209 -1.53 -47.33 -29.20
N HIS A 210 -2.76 -47.79 -29.01
CA HIS A 210 -3.15 -49.19 -29.17
C HIS A 210 -2.54 -49.73 -30.47
N ASP A 211 -1.72 -50.78 -30.39
CA ASP A 211 -1.48 -51.78 -31.45
C ASP A 211 -0.61 -52.91 -30.90
N GLY A 212 -1.26 -53.99 -30.50
CA GLY A 212 -0.61 -55.19 -29.97
C GLY A 212 -1.50 -56.43 -30.01
N GLU A 213 -2.46 -56.48 -30.95
CA GLU A 213 -3.08 -57.73 -31.37
C GLU A 213 -2.10 -58.43 -32.33
N ARG A 214 -1.37 -59.44 -31.82
CA ARG A 214 -0.91 -60.55 -32.67
C ARG A 214 -1.32 -61.85 -32.02
N THR A 215 -2.35 -62.40 -32.64
CA THR A 215 -2.79 -63.78 -32.61
C THR A 215 -1.63 -64.75 -32.80
N ALA A 216 -1.65 -65.81 -32.00
CA ALA A 216 -0.82 -67.00 -32.16
C ALA A 216 -1.19 -67.78 -33.44
N PRO A 217 -0.25 -68.55 -34.00
CA PRO A 217 -0.57 -69.80 -34.65
C PRO A 217 0.13 -70.99 -33.98
N THR A 218 -0.68 -72.05 -33.86
CA THR A 218 -0.41 -73.46 -33.57
C THR A 218 0.92 -74.04 -34.08
N ALA A 219 1.60 -74.80 -33.22
CA ALA A 219 2.12 -76.16 -33.47
C ALA A 219 2.38 -76.86 -32.14
#